data_AF-A0A2P4PR02-F1
#
_entry.id   AF-A0A2P4PR02-F1
#
_cell.length_a   1.000
_cell.length_b   1.000
_cell.length_c   1.000
_cell.angle_alpha   90.00
_cell.angle_beta   90.00
_cell.angle_gamma   90.00
#
_symmetry.space_group_name_H-M   'P 1'
#
loop_
_entity.id
_entity.type
_entity.pdbx_description
1 polymer ?
#
loop_
_entity_poly.entity_id
_entity_poly.type
_entity_poly.pdbx_seq_one_letter_code
_entity_poly.pdbx_strand_id
1 'polypeptide(L)'
;MSKNILLFRLFVFLNCVFQIFGQISYDLPAGWFRDGDTQYYDIGVDYATFYEKAPSGFLKSHPNISSLNSDLHSTLAQGFIPKDYLGKQVRLTCFMKYSNVLSSIGLLLQVHSVNGGFDNTLNKNSIVNDLSGLLFTGSGDWTKFENVVNVPEDTSLISFGAILNDEGVVWLDKCNFEIVEPPDESVSFPFPKFEPNVNNNDFHNFLTYPINLDF
;
A
#
# COMPACT_ATOMS: atom_id res chain seq x y z
N MET A 1 -39.16 -14.74 -35.00
CA MET A 1 -37.72 -14.61 -35.30
C MET A 1 -37.06 -13.41 -34.59
N SER A 2 -37.68 -12.22 -34.56
CA SER A 2 -37.13 -11.01 -33.91
C SER A 2 -36.88 -11.10 -32.38
N LYS A 3 -37.78 -11.72 -31.59
CA LYS A 3 -37.62 -11.85 -30.13
C LYS A 3 -36.36 -12.62 -29.70
N ASN A 4 -36.00 -13.70 -30.40
CA ASN A 4 -34.84 -14.52 -30.05
C ASN A 4 -33.51 -13.80 -30.36
N ILE A 5 -33.50 -12.94 -31.38
CA ILE A 5 -32.36 -12.09 -31.72
C ILE A 5 -32.18 -10.98 -30.67
N LEU A 6 -33.29 -10.41 -30.16
CA LEU A 6 -33.24 -9.41 -29.10
C LEU A 6 -32.75 -10.00 -27.78
N LEU A 7 -33.24 -11.19 -27.40
CA LEU A 7 -32.77 -11.92 -26.22
C LEU A 7 -31.28 -12.31 -26.33
N PHE A 8 -30.85 -12.76 -27.51
CA PHE A 8 -29.44 -13.09 -27.74
C PHE A 8 -28.54 -11.85 -27.63
N ARG A 9 -28.95 -10.71 -28.19
CA ARG A 9 -28.21 -9.44 -28.06
C ARG A 9 -28.17 -8.94 -26.61
N LEU A 10 -29.28 -9.07 -25.87
CA LEU A 10 -29.31 -8.73 -24.44
C LEU A 10 -28.39 -9.65 -23.62
N PHE A 11 -28.37 -10.95 -23.93
CA PHE A 11 -27.51 -11.92 -23.27
C PHE A 11 -26.02 -11.65 -23.56
N VAL A 12 -25.65 -11.36 -24.80
CA VAL A 12 -24.28 -10.98 -25.16
C VAL A 12 -23.89 -9.68 -24.49
N PHE A 13 -24.76 -8.66 -24.50
CA PHE A 13 -24.51 -7.40 -23.82
C PHE A 13 -24.35 -7.58 -22.31
N LEU A 14 -25.19 -8.41 -21.67
CA LEU A 14 -25.08 -8.72 -20.25
C LEU A 14 -23.76 -9.44 -19.94
N ASN A 15 -23.34 -10.41 -20.75
CA ASN A 15 -22.04 -11.08 -20.60
C ASN A 15 -20.86 -10.11 -20.82
N CYS A 16 -20.95 -9.20 -21.79
CA CYS A 16 -19.92 -8.17 -21.99
C CYS A 16 -19.86 -7.18 -20.82
N VAL A 17 -20.99 -6.83 -20.21
CA VAL A 17 -21.02 -5.99 -19.00
C VAL A 17 -20.43 -6.74 -17.80
N PHE A 18 -20.73 -8.03 -17.64
CA PHE A 18 -20.13 -8.86 -16.58
C PHE A 18 -18.63 -9.11 -16.77
N GLN A 19 -18.12 -9.12 -18.01
CA GLN A 19 -16.67 -9.21 -18.28
C GLN A 19 -15.88 -7.95 -17.88
N ILE A 20 -16.56 -6.82 -17.66
CA ILE A 20 -15.93 -5.56 -17.24
C ILE A 20 -15.86 -5.44 -15.71
N PHE A 21 -16.72 -6.17 -14.98
CA PHE A 21 -16.72 -6.19 -13.52
C PHE A 21 -15.86 -7.35 -12.99
N GLY A 22 -14.69 -7.03 -12.45
CA GLY A 22 -13.85 -7.97 -11.70
C GLY A 22 -12.56 -8.41 -12.39
N GLN A 23 -11.98 -7.59 -13.27
CA GLN A 23 -10.63 -7.86 -13.74
C GLN A 23 -9.66 -7.48 -12.61
N ILE A 24 -9.13 -8.49 -11.93
CA ILE A 24 -7.95 -8.36 -11.08
C ILE A 24 -6.74 -8.88 -11.86
N SER A 25 -5.58 -8.23 -11.69
CA SER A 25 -4.30 -8.71 -12.19
C SER A 25 -3.39 -9.01 -11.01
N TYR A 26 -2.75 -10.17 -11.02
CA TYR A 26 -1.66 -10.48 -10.09
C TYR A 26 -0.29 -10.11 -10.66
N ASP A 27 -0.23 -9.47 -11.83
CA ASP A 27 1.00 -8.82 -12.29
C ASP A 27 1.04 -7.40 -11.72
N LEU A 28 2.13 -7.07 -11.04
CA LEU A 28 2.32 -5.74 -10.46
C LEU A 28 2.96 -4.80 -11.50
N PRO A 29 2.62 -3.50 -11.48
CA PRO A 29 3.32 -2.51 -12.28
C PRO A 29 4.80 -2.47 -11.92
N ALA A 30 5.64 -2.04 -12.87
CA ALA A 30 7.07 -1.90 -12.63
C ALA A 30 7.35 -1.06 -11.37
N GLY A 31 8.30 -1.51 -10.55
CA GLY A 31 8.68 -0.87 -9.29
C GLY A 31 7.92 -1.37 -8.06
N TRP A 32 6.72 -1.94 -8.24
CA TRP A 32 5.94 -2.50 -7.14
C TRP A 32 6.32 -3.96 -6.87
N PHE A 33 6.34 -4.34 -5.60
CA PHE A 33 6.64 -5.69 -5.14
C PHE A 33 5.78 -6.05 -3.92
N ARG A 34 5.84 -7.34 -3.57
CA ARG A 34 5.14 -7.92 -2.41
C ARG A 34 6.16 -8.25 -1.34
N ASP A 35 5.78 -8.06 -0.08
CA ASP A 35 6.62 -8.45 1.05
C ASP A 35 5.77 -8.94 2.25
N GLY A 36 6.40 -9.58 3.23
CA GLY A 36 5.74 -10.24 4.36
C GLY A 36 5.22 -11.65 4.04
N ASP A 37 4.14 -12.07 4.68
CA ASP A 37 3.55 -13.41 4.62
C ASP A 37 2.72 -13.67 3.33
N THR A 38 3.29 -13.33 2.18
CA THR A 38 2.61 -13.30 0.87
C THR A 38 1.87 -14.58 0.48
N GLN A 39 2.23 -15.75 1.03
CA GLN A 39 1.53 -17.02 0.82
C GLN A 39 0.08 -17.03 1.33
N TYR A 40 -0.28 -16.11 2.23
CA TYR A 40 -1.63 -15.96 2.80
C TYR A 40 -2.40 -14.77 2.25
N TYR A 41 -1.83 -14.06 1.26
CA TYR A 41 -2.40 -12.82 0.73
C TYR A 41 -2.37 -12.79 -0.80
N ASP A 42 -3.51 -12.44 -1.38
CA ASP A 42 -3.63 -12.06 -2.77
C ASP A 42 -3.26 -10.58 -2.91
N ILE A 43 -2.24 -10.28 -3.73
CA ILE A 43 -1.73 -8.93 -3.93
C ILE A 43 -1.60 -8.64 -5.42
N GLY A 44 -2.17 -7.53 -5.87
CA GLY A 44 -2.28 -7.23 -7.29
C GLY A 44 -2.88 -5.86 -7.58
N VAL A 45 -3.45 -5.75 -8.78
CA VAL A 45 -4.17 -4.57 -9.29
C VAL A 45 -5.65 -4.92 -9.47
N ASP A 46 -6.53 -4.07 -8.96
CA ASP A 46 -7.98 -4.16 -9.11
C ASP A 46 -8.47 -3.06 -10.08
N TYR A 47 -9.02 -3.49 -11.21
CA TYR A 47 -9.53 -2.60 -12.26
C TYR A 47 -11.00 -2.21 -12.05
N ALA A 48 -11.67 -2.77 -11.04
CA ALA A 48 -13.07 -2.51 -10.73
C ALA A 48 -13.26 -1.67 -9.47
N THR A 49 -12.34 -1.78 -8.51
CA THR A 49 -12.32 -0.96 -7.30
C THR A 49 -11.18 0.04 -7.38
N PHE A 50 -11.49 1.33 -7.53
CA PHE A 50 -10.49 2.39 -7.59
C PHE A 50 -11.08 3.72 -7.13
N TYR A 51 -10.23 4.71 -6.80
CA TYR A 51 -10.69 5.98 -6.26
C TYR A 51 -11.28 6.89 -7.34
N GLU A 52 -10.60 7.04 -8.48
CA GLU A 52 -11.04 7.97 -9.54
C GLU A 52 -11.14 7.35 -10.93
N LYS A 53 -10.00 7.08 -11.58
CA LYS A 53 -9.94 6.75 -13.02
C LYS A 53 -8.87 5.74 -13.39
N ALA A 54 -7.88 5.53 -12.53
CA ALA A 54 -6.86 4.51 -12.70
C ALA A 54 -7.27 3.28 -11.86
N PRO A 55 -6.85 2.06 -12.22
CA PRO A 55 -6.89 0.92 -11.31
C PRO A 55 -6.29 1.23 -9.93
N SER A 56 -6.56 0.38 -8.94
CA SER A 56 -5.89 0.49 -7.62
C SER A 56 -5.07 -0.75 -7.33
N GLY A 57 -4.04 -0.60 -6.49
CA GLY A 57 -3.36 -1.74 -5.89
C GLY A 57 -4.24 -2.32 -4.80
N PHE A 58 -4.20 -3.64 -4.62
CA PHE A 58 -4.92 -4.29 -3.52
C PHE A 58 -4.06 -5.31 -2.79
N LEU A 59 -4.36 -5.48 -1.51
CA LEU A 59 -3.97 -6.62 -0.70
C LEU A 59 -5.22 -7.23 -0.09
N LYS A 60 -5.36 -8.55 -0.19
CA LYS A 60 -6.49 -9.30 0.33
C LYS A 60 -6.01 -10.56 1.02
N SER A 61 -6.38 -10.74 2.27
CA SER A 61 -6.10 -11.99 2.96
C SER A 61 -6.87 -13.17 2.36
N HIS A 62 -6.31 -14.37 2.48
CA HIS A 62 -7.08 -15.59 2.32
C HIS A 62 -8.08 -15.74 3.47
N PRO A 63 -9.18 -16.51 3.29
CA PRO A 63 -10.15 -16.73 4.36
C PRO A 63 -9.56 -17.54 5.53
N ASN A 64 -9.98 -17.21 6.76
CA ASN A 64 -9.66 -17.94 8.01
C ASN A 64 -8.18 -17.94 8.42
N ILE A 65 -7.35 -17.03 7.91
CA ILE A 65 -5.93 -16.94 8.29
C ILE A 65 -5.78 -16.52 9.77
N SER A 66 -6.74 -15.79 10.34
CA SER A 66 -6.73 -15.41 11.76
C SER A 66 -6.78 -16.63 12.70
N SER A 67 -7.34 -17.75 12.22
CA SER A 67 -7.39 -19.00 12.99
C SER A 67 -6.06 -19.75 13.02
N LEU A 68 -5.12 -19.40 12.12
CA LEU A 68 -3.80 -20.01 12.01
C LEU A 68 -2.79 -19.28 12.91
N ASN A 69 -2.75 -17.94 12.79
CA ASN A 69 -1.87 -17.06 13.54
C ASN A 69 -2.40 -15.61 13.46
N SER A 70 -2.45 -14.88 14.59
CA SER A 70 -2.95 -13.50 14.67
C SER A 70 -1.94 -12.44 14.21
N ASP A 71 -0.68 -12.81 13.99
CA ASP A 71 0.42 -11.87 13.72
C ASP A 71 0.83 -11.84 12.23
N LEU A 72 0.03 -12.44 11.35
CA LEU A 72 0.27 -12.45 9.91
C LEU A 72 0.10 -11.06 9.31
N HIS A 73 0.98 -10.71 8.38
CA HIS A 73 0.91 -9.43 7.68
C HIS A 73 1.54 -9.51 6.30
N SER A 74 1.08 -8.66 5.39
CA SER A 74 1.74 -8.52 4.09
C SER A 74 1.63 -7.09 3.57
N THR A 75 2.55 -6.74 2.67
CA THR A 75 2.66 -5.39 2.11
C THR A 75 2.70 -5.42 0.58
N LEU A 76 2.10 -4.38 -0.01
CA LEU A 76 2.27 -3.99 -1.40
C LEU A 76 3.11 -2.73 -1.35
N ALA A 77 4.34 -2.81 -1.84
CA ALA A 77 5.32 -1.77 -1.62
C ALA A 77 6.07 -1.40 -2.89
N GLN A 78 6.64 -0.20 -2.89
CA GLN A 78 7.61 0.26 -3.86
C GLN A 78 8.78 0.91 -3.12
N GLY A 79 9.99 0.75 -3.66
CA GLY A 79 11.23 1.28 -3.11
C GLY A 79 11.99 2.12 -4.12
N PHE A 80 12.59 3.22 -3.67
CA PHE A 80 13.43 4.07 -4.51
C PHE A 80 14.55 4.78 -3.72
N ILE A 81 15.65 5.08 -4.41
CA ILE A 81 16.79 5.85 -3.90
C ILE A 81 16.41 7.34 -3.93
N PRO A 82 16.31 8.02 -2.77
CA PRO A 82 15.60 9.29 -2.66
C PRO A 82 16.48 10.52 -2.90
N LYS A 83 17.25 10.55 -3.99
CA LYS A 83 18.28 11.59 -4.23
C LYS A 83 17.76 13.03 -4.10
N ASP A 84 16.58 13.30 -4.64
CA ASP A 84 15.98 14.65 -4.63
C ASP A 84 15.29 15.01 -3.30
N TYR A 85 15.21 14.05 -2.38
CA TYR A 85 14.55 14.19 -1.08
C TYR A 85 15.52 14.21 0.11
N LEU A 86 16.80 13.91 -0.12
CA LEU A 86 17.83 13.94 0.93
C LEU A 86 17.89 15.32 1.62
N GLY A 87 17.99 15.30 2.95
CA GLY A 87 18.04 16.49 3.79
C GLY A 87 16.69 17.21 3.95
N LYS A 88 15.60 16.67 3.39
CA LYS A 88 14.29 17.33 3.36
C LYS A 88 13.26 16.61 4.23
N GLN A 89 12.18 17.32 4.54
CA GLN A 89 10.96 16.71 5.04
C GLN A 89 10.04 16.37 3.87
N VAL A 90 9.50 15.16 3.89
CA VAL A 90 8.71 14.61 2.80
C VAL A 90 7.36 14.13 3.33
N ARG A 91 6.31 14.51 2.63
CA ARG A 91 4.94 14.03 2.82
C ARG A 91 4.61 13.01 1.75
N LEU A 92 4.19 11.83 2.18
CA LEU A 92 3.47 10.86 1.36
C LEU A 92 1.98 10.99 1.64
N THR A 93 1.17 11.17 0.60
CA THR A 93 -0.28 10.96 0.68
C THR A 93 -0.66 9.81 -0.23
N CYS A 94 -1.66 9.01 0.17
CA CYS A 94 -2.35 8.07 -0.71
C CYS A 94 -3.82 7.99 -0.30
N PHE A 95 -4.68 7.57 -1.21
CA PHE A 95 -6.06 7.21 -0.88
C PHE A 95 -6.14 5.72 -0.61
N MET A 96 -6.80 5.34 0.48
CA MET A 96 -7.01 3.94 0.84
C MET A 96 -8.47 3.67 1.11
N LYS A 97 -8.92 2.50 0.64
CA LYS A 97 -10.22 1.90 0.96
C LYS A 97 -9.96 0.57 1.64
N TYR A 98 -10.84 0.16 2.54
CA TYR A 98 -10.69 -1.13 3.22
C TYR A 98 -12.02 -1.76 3.58
N SER A 99 -12.03 -3.08 3.67
CA SER A 99 -13.23 -3.85 3.99
C SER A 99 -12.91 -5.09 4.80
N ASN A 100 -13.74 -5.34 5.81
CA ASN A 100 -13.67 -6.50 6.70
C ASN A 100 -12.29 -6.70 7.34
N VAL A 101 -11.59 -5.60 7.66
CA VAL A 101 -10.31 -5.65 8.35
C VAL A 101 -10.54 -6.07 9.79
N LEU A 102 -9.86 -7.12 10.26
CA LEU A 102 -9.99 -7.62 11.63
C LEU A 102 -8.99 -6.98 12.59
N SER A 103 -7.74 -6.78 12.16
CA SER A 103 -6.68 -6.20 12.99
C SER A 103 -6.39 -4.74 12.63
N SER A 104 -5.59 -4.50 11.60
CA SER A 104 -5.18 -3.15 11.23
C SER A 104 -4.69 -3.03 9.79
N ILE A 105 -4.76 -1.80 9.28
CA ILE A 105 -4.14 -1.39 8.01
C ILE A 105 -3.29 -0.14 8.23
N GLY A 106 -2.33 0.10 7.35
CA GLY A 106 -1.51 1.30 7.41
C GLY A 106 -0.96 1.72 6.06
N LEU A 107 -0.71 3.03 5.95
CA LEU A 107 0.14 3.61 4.91
C LEU A 107 1.60 3.38 5.32
N LEU A 108 2.30 2.50 4.64
CA LEU A 108 3.72 2.20 4.84
C LEU A 108 4.57 3.39 4.36
N LEU A 109 5.47 3.87 5.21
CA LEU A 109 6.55 4.79 4.82
C LEU A 109 7.78 4.57 5.70
N GLN A 110 8.80 3.97 5.11
CA GLN A 110 10.05 3.60 5.75
C GLN A 110 11.22 4.33 5.10
N VAL A 111 12.09 4.89 5.94
CA VAL A 111 13.33 5.56 5.56
C VAL A 111 14.48 4.68 6.02
N HIS A 112 15.20 4.09 5.07
CA HIS A 112 16.37 3.25 5.33
C HIS A 112 17.61 4.09 5.15
N SER A 113 18.33 4.35 6.24
CA SER A 113 19.61 5.03 6.23
C SER A 113 20.75 4.07 6.52
N VAL A 114 21.95 4.38 6.02
CA VAL A 114 23.17 3.64 6.34
C VAL A 114 23.43 3.57 7.84
N ASN A 115 22.97 4.54 8.63
CA ASN A 115 23.16 4.55 10.08
C ASN A 115 22.00 3.92 10.84
N GLY A 116 20.91 3.50 10.18
CA GLY A 116 19.75 2.85 10.79
C GLY A 116 18.45 3.15 10.04
N GLY A 117 17.49 2.22 10.09
CA GLY A 117 16.16 2.40 9.50
C GLY A 117 15.17 3.05 10.45
N PHE A 118 14.27 3.87 9.91
CA PHE A 118 13.10 4.41 10.60
C PHE A 118 11.82 4.00 9.89
N ASP A 119 10.88 3.47 10.67
CA ASP A 119 9.55 3.09 10.20
C ASP A 119 8.50 4.03 10.80
N ASN A 120 7.79 4.76 9.94
CA ASN A 120 6.74 5.68 10.31
C ASN A 120 5.32 5.13 10.13
N THR A 121 5.18 3.83 9.84
CA THR A 121 3.92 3.17 9.48
C THR A 121 2.88 3.19 10.60
N LEU A 122 3.33 3.30 11.86
CA LEU A 122 2.47 3.31 13.05
C LEU A 122 2.07 4.72 13.53
N ASN A 123 2.61 5.79 12.93
CA ASN A 123 2.18 7.15 13.28
C ASN A 123 0.78 7.43 12.72
N LYS A 124 0.05 8.36 13.38
CA LYS A 124 -1.31 8.98 13.17
C LYS A 124 -2.34 8.44 12.13
N ASN A 125 -1.96 7.61 11.17
CA ASN A 125 -2.74 7.11 10.03
C ASN A 125 -2.75 5.57 9.94
N SER A 126 -2.41 4.85 11.01
CA SER A 126 -2.78 3.43 11.11
C SER A 126 -4.22 3.36 11.63
N ILE A 127 -5.08 2.58 10.95
CA ILE A 127 -6.39 2.23 11.50
C ILE A 127 -6.19 0.94 12.27
N VAL A 128 -6.23 1.05 13.59
CA VAL A 128 -6.18 -0.08 14.51
C VAL A 128 -7.62 -0.32 14.99
N ASN A 129 -8.16 -1.51 14.75
CA ASN A 129 -9.38 -1.89 15.44
C ASN A 129 -9.07 -2.05 16.93
N ASP A 130 -9.88 -1.43 17.78
CA ASP A 130 -9.75 -1.56 19.23
C ASP A 130 -9.82 -3.04 19.61
N LEU A 131 -8.70 -3.59 20.08
CA LEU A 131 -8.55 -4.99 20.49
C LEU A 131 -9.29 -5.31 21.80
N SER A 132 -10.22 -4.46 22.24
CA SER A 132 -10.98 -4.58 23.50
C SER A 132 -11.98 -5.76 23.55
N GLY A 133 -11.95 -6.68 22.58
CA GLY A 133 -12.67 -7.95 22.61
C GLY A 133 -14.09 -7.91 22.02
N LEU A 134 -14.50 -6.79 21.43
CA LEU A 134 -15.65 -6.71 20.55
C LEU A 134 -15.14 -6.78 19.11
N LEU A 135 -15.42 -7.90 18.41
CA LEU A 135 -15.08 -8.13 16.99
C LEU A 135 -15.76 -7.07 16.10
N PHE A 136 -15.21 -5.88 16.04
CA PHE A 136 -15.63 -4.84 15.13
C PHE A 136 -14.75 -4.92 13.88
N THR A 137 -15.28 -5.56 12.84
CA THR A 137 -14.65 -5.57 11.51
C THR A 137 -14.64 -4.13 10.96
N GLY A 138 -13.45 -3.59 10.74
CA GLY A 138 -13.26 -2.26 10.16
C GLY A 138 -13.56 -2.27 8.66
N SER A 139 -14.43 -1.38 8.21
CA SER A 139 -14.61 -1.07 6.79
C SER A 139 -14.70 0.44 6.61
N GLY A 140 -14.09 0.95 5.56
CA GLY A 140 -14.09 2.38 5.26
C GLY A 140 -14.04 2.62 3.76
N ASP A 141 -14.68 3.70 3.35
CA ASP A 141 -14.56 4.15 1.96
C ASP A 141 -13.24 4.90 1.75
N TRP A 142 -12.95 5.19 0.49
CA TRP A 142 -11.75 5.93 0.09
C TRP A 142 -11.53 7.16 0.95
N THR A 143 -10.45 7.13 1.72
CA THR A 143 -10.04 8.20 2.63
C THR A 143 -8.57 8.50 2.37
N LYS A 144 -8.17 9.76 2.50
CA LYS A 144 -6.78 10.17 2.34
C LYS A 144 -5.98 9.83 3.61
N PHE A 145 -4.89 9.10 3.44
CA PHE A 145 -3.89 8.80 4.45
C PHE A 145 -2.65 9.66 4.16
N GLU A 146 -1.95 10.13 5.20
CA GLU A 146 -0.81 11.04 5.04
C GLU A 146 0.30 10.78 6.04
N ASN A 147 1.49 10.36 5.60
CA ASN A 147 2.66 10.27 6.47
C ASN A 147 3.71 11.31 6.11
N VAL A 148 4.27 11.96 7.13
CA VAL A 148 5.37 12.93 6.98
C VAL A 148 6.60 12.40 7.69
N VAL A 149 7.74 12.37 6.99
CA VAL A 149 9.04 11.92 7.52
C VAL A 149 10.12 12.91 7.17
N ASN A 150 11.11 13.05 8.05
CA ASN A 150 12.38 13.65 7.66
C ASN A 150 13.24 12.59 6.96
N VAL A 151 13.91 12.98 5.89
CA VAL A 151 14.80 12.12 5.10
C VAL A 151 16.24 12.56 5.34
N PRO A 152 16.99 11.86 6.23
CA PRO A 152 18.40 12.16 6.46
C PRO A 152 19.24 12.11 5.18
N GLU A 153 20.33 12.88 5.15
CA GLU A 153 21.27 12.94 4.03
C GLU A 153 21.91 11.59 3.68
N ASP A 154 21.91 10.67 4.64
CA ASP A 154 22.52 9.34 4.52
C ASP A 154 21.47 8.23 4.23
N THR A 155 20.26 8.62 3.84
CA THR A 155 19.19 7.71 3.41
C THR A 155 19.59 7.00 2.12
N SER A 156 19.60 5.67 2.15
CA SER A 156 19.90 4.82 0.99
C SER A 156 18.65 4.39 0.23
N LEU A 157 17.50 4.26 0.91
CA LEU A 157 16.25 3.80 0.31
C LEU A 157 15.04 4.38 1.05
N ILE A 158 14.00 4.78 0.32
CA ILE A 158 12.65 4.95 0.85
C ILE A 158 11.79 3.81 0.33
N SER A 159 11.04 3.16 1.23
CA SER A 159 10.01 2.19 0.88
C SER A 159 8.65 2.70 1.32
N PHE A 160 7.64 2.58 0.47
CA PHE A 160 6.27 3.01 0.77
C PHE A 160 5.24 2.07 0.19
N GLY A 161 4.00 2.16 0.64
CA GLY A 161 2.90 1.35 0.13
C GLY A 161 1.78 1.14 1.14
N ALA A 162 1.11 -0.01 1.09
CA ALA A 162 0.08 -0.38 2.05
C ALA A 162 0.48 -1.66 2.79
N ILE A 163 0.15 -1.71 4.08
CA ILE A 163 0.23 -2.90 4.92
C ILE A 163 -1.17 -3.34 5.35
N LEU A 164 -1.41 -4.65 5.31
CA LEU A 164 -2.58 -5.30 5.89
C LEU A 164 -2.10 -6.30 6.94
N ASN A 165 -2.55 -6.12 8.17
CA ASN A 165 -2.34 -7.07 9.25
C ASN A 165 -3.60 -7.92 9.43
N ASP A 166 -3.39 -9.23 9.50
CA ASP A 166 -4.43 -10.24 9.66
C ASP A 166 -5.46 -10.21 8.50
N GLU A 167 -6.70 -10.62 8.77
CA GLU A 167 -7.75 -10.70 7.77
C GLU A 167 -8.30 -9.35 7.31
N GLY A 168 -8.60 -9.26 6.02
CA GLY A 168 -9.30 -8.14 5.42
C GLY A 168 -8.92 -7.90 3.97
N VAL A 169 -9.37 -6.75 3.45
CA VAL A 169 -8.97 -6.22 2.16
C VAL A 169 -8.63 -4.75 2.31
N VAL A 170 -7.56 -4.33 1.66
CA VAL A 170 -7.19 -2.93 1.51
C VAL A 170 -6.85 -2.64 0.07
N TRP A 171 -7.29 -1.48 -0.42
CA TRP A 171 -6.93 -0.93 -1.72
C TRP A 171 -6.15 0.36 -1.50
N LEU A 172 -5.18 0.62 -2.38
CA LEU A 172 -4.28 1.76 -2.38
C LEU A 172 -4.29 2.41 -3.76
N ASP A 173 -4.51 3.72 -3.81
CA ASP A 173 -4.54 4.48 -5.06
C ASP A 173 -4.03 5.91 -4.81
N LYS A 174 -3.70 6.62 -5.90
CA LYS A 174 -3.41 8.07 -5.90
C LYS A 174 -2.36 8.48 -4.88
N CYS A 175 -1.22 7.80 -4.93
CA CYS A 175 -0.08 8.15 -4.09
C CYS A 175 0.64 9.41 -4.61
N ASN A 176 1.17 10.22 -3.71
CA ASN A 176 1.90 11.43 -4.06
C ASN A 176 2.98 11.74 -3.03
N PHE A 177 4.13 12.18 -3.52
CA PHE A 177 5.26 12.62 -2.71
C PHE A 177 5.45 14.13 -2.87
N GLU A 178 5.47 14.85 -1.75
CA GLU A 178 5.69 16.29 -1.69
C GLU A 178 6.82 16.62 -0.72
N ILE A 179 7.64 17.60 -1.08
CA ILE A 179 8.57 18.22 -0.11
C ILE A 179 7.76 19.19 0.75
N VAL A 180 7.89 19.09 2.06
CA VAL A 180 7.21 19.97 3.02
C VAL A 180 8.07 21.21 3.26
N GLU A 181 7.59 22.36 2.76
CA GLU A 181 8.24 23.67 2.97
C GLU A 181 7.23 24.71 3.52
N PRO A 182 7.51 25.35 4.67
CA PRO A 182 8.63 25.07 5.58
C PRO A 182 8.47 23.70 6.30
N PRO A 183 9.55 23.08 6.77
CA PRO A 183 9.46 21.82 7.53
C PRO A 183 8.61 21.95 8.79
N ASP A 184 7.78 20.94 9.09
CA ASP A 184 7.06 20.82 10.35
C ASP A 184 8.04 20.42 11.46
N GLU A 185 8.36 21.36 12.35
CA GLU A 185 9.27 21.17 13.48
C GLU A 185 8.78 20.12 14.50
N SER A 186 7.50 19.76 14.48
CA SER A 186 6.95 18.73 15.37
C SER A 186 7.29 17.30 14.93
N VAL A 187 7.73 17.11 13.69
CA VAL A 187 8.21 15.84 13.17
C VAL A 187 9.68 15.70 13.56
N SER A 188 9.98 14.89 14.57
CA SER A 188 11.36 14.65 14.99
C SER A 188 12.13 13.85 13.95
N PHE A 189 13.42 14.15 13.81
CA PHE A 189 14.33 13.24 13.11
C PHE A 189 14.42 11.94 13.92
N PRO A 190 14.22 10.78 13.27
CA PRO A 190 14.47 9.53 13.95
C PRO A 190 15.95 9.41 14.28
N PHE A 191 16.25 9.10 15.54
CA PHE A 191 17.59 8.67 15.91
C PHE A 191 17.79 7.24 15.41
N PRO A 192 18.92 6.94 14.74
CA PRO A 192 19.18 5.59 14.24
C PRO A 192 19.10 4.56 15.37
N LYS A 193 18.32 3.49 15.16
CA LYS A 193 18.35 2.29 16.01
C LYS A 193 19.19 1.24 15.31
N PHE A 194 20.37 0.99 15.87
CA PHE A 194 21.32 -0.11 15.61
C PHE A 194 22.32 0.01 14.43
N GLU A 195 23.52 -0.53 14.67
CA GLU A 195 24.69 -0.51 13.76
C GLU A 195 24.50 -1.41 12.52
N PRO A 196 24.87 -0.94 11.31
CA PRO A 196 24.67 -1.65 10.06
C PRO A 196 25.70 -2.77 9.82
N ASN A 197 25.24 -3.88 9.25
CA ASN A 197 26.11 -4.84 8.56
C ASN A 197 26.21 -4.41 7.07
N VAL A 198 27.34 -3.83 6.69
CA VAL A 198 27.55 -3.00 5.48
C VAL A 198 27.68 -3.82 4.16
N ASN A 199 27.18 -5.05 4.08
CA ASN A 199 27.50 -5.97 2.98
C ASN A 199 26.32 -6.47 2.11
N ASN A 200 25.22 -5.73 1.98
CA ASN A 200 24.18 -6.08 1.00
C ASN A 200 24.36 -5.30 -0.31
N ASN A 201 25.01 -5.95 -1.27
CA ASN A 201 25.27 -5.46 -2.63
C ASN A 201 24.03 -5.53 -3.57
N ASP A 202 22.80 -5.52 -3.04
CA ASP A 202 21.59 -5.79 -3.82
C ASP A 202 20.99 -4.54 -4.51
N PHE A 203 21.61 -3.36 -4.39
CA PHE A 203 20.96 -2.09 -4.75
C PHE A 203 21.14 -1.57 -6.18
N HIS A 204 21.71 -2.36 -7.10
CA HIS A 204 22.05 -1.87 -8.45
C HIS A 204 20.86 -1.63 -9.40
N ASN A 205 19.64 -2.06 -9.04
CA ASN A 205 18.43 -1.94 -9.88
C ASN A 205 17.30 -1.08 -9.29
N PHE A 206 17.56 -0.30 -8.22
CA PHE A 206 16.51 0.51 -7.62
C PHE A 206 16.20 1.77 -8.42
N LEU A 207 14.92 2.14 -8.41
CA LEU A 207 14.42 3.41 -8.95
C LEU A 207 15.07 4.60 -8.24
N THR A 208 15.14 5.76 -8.90
CA THR A 208 15.63 7.02 -8.28
C THR A 208 14.50 7.98 -7.89
N TYR A 209 13.27 7.64 -8.23
CA TYR A 209 12.04 8.37 -7.89
C TYR A 209 10.87 7.38 -7.92
N PRO A 210 9.77 7.66 -7.19
CA PRO A 210 8.60 6.80 -7.21
C PRO A 210 7.88 6.86 -8.58
N ILE A 211 7.36 5.72 -9.04
CA ILE A 211 6.66 5.57 -10.34
C ILE A 211 5.34 4.82 -10.16
N ASN A 212 4.43 4.91 -11.15
CA ASN A 212 3.15 4.19 -11.14
C ASN A 212 2.39 4.42 -9.82
N LEU A 213 2.25 5.70 -9.43
CA LEU A 213 1.61 6.11 -8.18
C LEU A 213 0.08 6.13 -8.26
N ASP A 214 -0.42 6.16 -9.49
CA ASP A 214 -1.75 5.71 -9.89
C ASP A 214 -1.51 4.35 -10.54
N PHE A 215 -2.13 3.27 -10.04
CA PHE A 215 -1.85 1.91 -10.50
C PHE A 215 -2.23 1.68 -11.97
#